data_AF-A0A651DS91-F1
#
_entry.id   AF-A0A651DS91-F1
#
_cell.length_a   1.000
_cell.length_b   1.000
_cell.length_c   1.000
_cell.angle_alpha   90.00
_cell.angle_beta   90.00
_cell.angle_gamma   90.00
#
_symmetry.space_group_name_H-M   'P 1'
#
loop_
_entity.id
_entity.type
_entity.pdbx_description
1 polymer ?
#
loop_
_entity_poly.entity_id
_entity_poly.type
_entity_poly.pdbx_seq_one_letter_code
_entity_poly.pdbx_strand_id
1 'polypeptide(L)'
;MGYPTVILPGYFAGAAPYQTMEKTLAELGFPSVTVPLSRWDWVPTVGGRSMGGILDKLDQTVKQVMETTGSDRINLIGHSAGGWIARIYLGEIPYTIHAKDAGKPMLWKAHPSVATLMTLGTPHVSQERWTLRNLNFVNDNYPGAFHPTVRYVCVAGKAVLGDRSPAGWFTYNSYLLTCGNGTCWGDEITPISAAHLEGAENLILDQVVHSPRPGKRWYGSPDIIPTWAAYLA
;
A
#
# COMPACT_ATOMS: atom_id res chain seq x y z
N MET A 1 -17.93 -7.96 -14.54
CA MET A 1 -17.13 -8.38 -13.37
C MET A 1 -15.79 -7.69 -13.54
N GLY A 2 -15.30 -7.00 -12.50
CA GLY A 2 -14.02 -6.29 -12.60
C GLY A 2 -12.85 -7.25 -12.61
N TYR A 3 -11.64 -6.74 -12.82
CA TYR A 3 -10.43 -7.55 -12.74
C TYR A 3 -10.28 -8.16 -11.33
N PRO A 4 -9.72 -9.38 -11.22
CA PRO A 4 -9.41 -9.94 -9.92
C PRO A 4 -8.41 -9.06 -9.18
N THR A 5 -8.54 -8.99 -7.86
CA THR A 5 -7.84 -8.03 -7.02
C THR A 5 -6.90 -8.74 -6.06
N VAL A 6 -5.66 -8.29 -6.01
CA VAL A 6 -4.66 -8.75 -5.04
C VAL A 6 -4.41 -7.65 -4.02
N ILE A 7 -4.50 -7.99 -2.73
CA ILE A 7 -4.27 -7.05 -1.62
C ILE A 7 -2.92 -7.35 -0.99
N LEU A 8 -2.01 -6.38 -0.97
CA LEU A 8 -0.75 -6.44 -0.22
C LEU A 8 -0.90 -5.73 1.14
N PRO A 9 -0.83 -6.48 2.26
CA PRO A 9 -0.92 -5.92 3.60
C PRO A 9 0.12 -4.85 3.94
N GLY A 10 -0.20 -4.08 5.00
CA GLY A 10 0.73 -3.14 5.61
C GLY A 10 1.81 -3.82 6.46
N TYR A 11 2.83 -3.05 6.83
CA TYR A 11 3.96 -3.53 7.63
C TYR A 11 3.49 -4.20 8.93
N PHE A 12 4.05 -5.38 9.26
CA PHE A 12 3.65 -6.23 10.40
C PHE A 12 2.18 -6.72 10.41
N ALA A 13 1.39 -6.50 9.36
CA ALA A 13 0.07 -7.09 9.23
C ALA A 13 0.15 -8.48 8.58
N GLY A 14 -0.70 -9.40 9.04
CA GLY A 14 -0.97 -10.63 8.31
C GLY A 14 -2.17 -10.47 7.37
N ALA A 15 -2.59 -11.55 6.71
CA ALA A 15 -3.76 -11.52 5.83
C ALA A 15 -5.10 -11.41 6.58
N ALA A 16 -5.23 -11.99 7.78
CA ALA A 16 -6.50 -12.11 8.48
C ALA A 16 -7.31 -10.80 8.67
N PRO A 17 -6.70 -9.64 9.00
CA PRO A 17 -7.44 -8.37 9.11
C PRO A 17 -8.11 -7.88 7.81
N TYR A 18 -7.73 -8.43 6.66
CA TYR A 18 -8.25 -8.04 5.35
C TYR A 18 -9.40 -8.92 4.85
N GLN A 19 -9.79 -9.96 5.59
CA GLN A 19 -10.85 -10.89 5.16
C GLN A 19 -12.20 -10.20 4.88
N THR A 20 -12.58 -9.22 5.71
CA THR A 20 -13.79 -8.42 5.47
C THR A 20 -13.68 -7.62 4.18
N MET A 21 -12.48 -7.11 3.87
CA MET A 21 -12.21 -6.37 2.63
C MET A 21 -12.34 -7.29 1.42
N GLU A 22 -11.74 -8.48 1.46
CA GLU A 22 -11.86 -9.50 0.41
C GLU A 22 -13.32 -9.85 0.13
N LYS A 23 -14.09 -10.15 1.18
CA LYS A 23 -15.51 -10.52 1.05
C LYS A 23 -16.33 -9.39 0.45
N THR A 24 -16.16 -8.16 0.95
CA THR A 24 -16.94 -7.01 0.46
C THR A 24 -16.60 -6.68 -0.99
N LEU A 25 -15.31 -6.74 -1.38
CA LEU A 25 -14.91 -6.56 -2.77
C LEU A 25 -15.48 -7.64 -3.69
N ALA A 26 -15.47 -8.90 -3.25
CA ALA A 26 -16.07 -9.99 -4.01
C ALA A 26 -17.58 -9.78 -4.23
N GLU A 27 -18.31 -9.32 -3.20
CA GLU A 27 -19.74 -8.94 -3.31
C GLU A 27 -19.97 -7.76 -4.26
N LEU A 28 -19.00 -6.85 -4.39
CA LEU A 28 -19.01 -5.75 -5.37
C LEU A 28 -18.56 -6.17 -6.78
N GLY A 29 -18.25 -7.45 -7.01
CA GLY A 29 -17.85 -7.97 -8.31
C GLY A 29 -16.36 -7.87 -8.63
N PHE A 30 -15.51 -7.69 -7.61
CA PHE A 30 -14.05 -7.74 -7.69
C PHE A 30 -13.52 -8.94 -6.88
N PRO A 31 -13.40 -10.14 -7.48
CA PRO A 31 -12.85 -11.31 -6.79
C PRO A 31 -11.49 -10.96 -6.18
N SER A 32 -11.33 -11.13 -4.87
CA SER A 32 -10.20 -10.56 -4.14
C SER A 32 -9.48 -11.63 -3.33
N VAL A 33 -8.15 -11.53 -3.29
CA VAL A 33 -7.27 -12.36 -2.45
C VAL A 33 -6.21 -11.49 -1.79
N THR A 34 -6.02 -11.65 -0.48
CA THR A 34 -4.89 -11.02 0.22
C THR A 34 -3.64 -11.88 0.11
N VAL A 35 -2.49 -11.27 -0.17
CA VAL A 35 -1.18 -11.95 -0.12
C VAL A 35 -1.03 -12.64 1.24
N PRO A 36 -0.75 -13.96 1.29
CA PRO A 36 -0.80 -14.76 2.52
C PRO A 36 0.42 -14.50 3.42
N LEU A 37 0.57 -13.26 3.87
CA LEU A 37 1.59 -12.83 4.80
C LEU A 37 1.18 -13.17 6.23
N SER A 38 2.18 -13.55 7.01
CA SER A 38 2.16 -13.61 8.46
C SER A 38 2.99 -12.46 9.03
N ARG A 39 2.84 -12.19 10.33
CA ARG A 39 3.69 -11.20 11.02
C ARG A 39 5.19 -11.54 10.93
N TRP A 40 5.52 -12.82 10.88
CA TRP A 40 6.89 -13.32 10.83
C TRP A 40 7.59 -13.03 9.50
N ASP A 41 6.83 -12.90 8.41
CA ASP A 41 7.38 -12.58 7.09
C ASP A 41 7.99 -11.18 7.03
N TRP A 42 7.58 -10.30 7.95
CA TRP A 42 8.10 -8.93 8.04
C TRP A 42 9.41 -8.85 8.83
N VAL A 43 9.72 -9.82 9.70
CA VAL A 43 10.92 -9.79 10.56
C VAL A 43 12.23 -9.64 9.77
N PRO A 44 12.44 -10.31 8.62
CA PRO A 44 13.64 -10.13 7.80
C PRO A 44 13.84 -8.72 7.21
N THR A 45 12.79 -7.89 7.25
CA THR A 45 12.77 -6.53 6.68
C THR A 45 13.04 -5.44 7.75
N VAL A 46 13.03 -5.81 9.04
CA VAL A 46 13.25 -4.90 10.18
C VAL A 46 14.55 -4.11 10.04
N GLY A 47 14.50 -2.82 10.38
CA GLY A 47 15.61 -1.89 10.22
C GLY A 47 15.80 -1.42 8.78
N GLY A 48 14.75 -1.48 7.97
CA GLY A 48 14.79 -0.99 6.59
C GLY A 48 15.45 -1.95 5.60
N ARG A 49 15.59 -3.23 5.95
CA ARG A 49 16.21 -4.26 5.10
C ARG A 49 15.31 -4.59 3.90
N SER A 50 15.86 -5.30 2.91
CA SER A 50 15.13 -5.56 1.67
C SER A 50 13.80 -6.27 1.86
N MET A 51 12.86 -5.87 1.00
CA MET A 51 11.49 -6.34 0.88
C MET A 51 11.37 -7.52 -0.10
N GLY A 52 12.49 -8.11 -0.56
CA GLY A 52 12.49 -9.16 -1.58
C GLY A 52 11.55 -10.32 -1.27
N GLY A 53 11.57 -10.85 -0.04
CA GLY A 53 10.68 -11.95 0.34
C GLY A 53 9.19 -11.58 0.36
N ILE A 54 8.85 -10.30 0.58
CA ILE A 54 7.46 -9.81 0.46
C ILE A 54 7.06 -9.73 -1.01
N LEU A 55 7.95 -9.21 -1.85
CA LEU A 55 7.75 -9.10 -3.30
C LEU A 55 7.63 -10.48 -3.96
N ASP A 56 8.41 -11.48 -3.51
CA ASP A 56 8.30 -12.85 -4.00
C ASP A 56 6.92 -13.47 -3.68
N LYS A 57 6.40 -13.25 -2.47
CA LYS A 57 5.06 -13.71 -2.09
C LYS A 57 3.95 -12.98 -2.85
N LEU A 58 4.12 -11.68 -3.07
CA LEU A 58 3.20 -10.90 -3.92
C LEU A 58 3.17 -11.50 -5.33
N ASP A 59 4.34 -11.71 -5.94
CA ASP A 59 4.46 -12.23 -7.31
C ASP A 59 3.82 -13.62 -7.46
N GLN A 60 4.06 -14.52 -6.50
CA GLN A 60 3.42 -15.84 -6.47
C GLN A 60 1.89 -15.73 -6.37
N THR A 61 1.39 -14.80 -5.54
CA THR A 61 -0.05 -14.58 -5.38
C THR A 61 -0.68 -14.05 -6.66
N VAL A 62 -0.05 -13.06 -7.31
CA VAL A 62 -0.52 -12.48 -8.58
C VAL A 62 -0.58 -13.56 -9.66
N LYS A 63 0.49 -14.35 -9.83
CA LYS A 63 0.54 -15.44 -10.80
C LYS A 63 -0.56 -16.47 -10.55
N GLN A 64 -0.74 -16.90 -9.30
CA GLN A 64 -1.79 -17.85 -8.94
C GLN A 64 -3.19 -17.30 -9.25
N VAL A 65 -3.45 -16.03 -8.93
CA VAL A 65 -4.75 -15.39 -9.20
C VAL A 65 -5.00 -15.29 -10.71
N MET A 66 -4.02 -14.88 -11.50
CA MET A 66 -4.13 -14.81 -12.96
C MET A 66 -4.38 -16.19 -13.56
N GLU A 67 -3.65 -17.22 -13.13
CA GLU A 67 -3.82 -18.60 -13.58
C GLU A 67 -5.22 -19.15 -13.24
N THR A 68 -5.69 -18.92 -12.00
CA THR A 68 -6.98 -19.44 -11.52
C THR A 68 -8.17 -18.77 -12.20
N THR A 69 -8.04 -17.49 -12.54
CA THR A 69 -9.13 -16.69 -13.12
C THR A 69 -9.08 -16.62 -14.65
N GLY A 70 -7.94 -16.96 -15.27
CA GLY A 70 -7.68 -16.73 -16.69
C GLY A 70 -7.53 -15.26 -17.06
N SER A 71 -7.42 -14.36 -16.08
CA SER A 71 -7.30 -12.92 -16.31
C SER A 71 -5.87 -12.54 -16.72
N ASP A 72 -5.75 -11.66 -17.71
CA ASP A 72 -4.47 -11.10 -18.18
C ASP A 72 -4.00 -9.91 -17.33
N ARG A 73 -4.91 -9.29 -16.58
CA ARG A 73 -4.63 -8.17 -15.68
C ARG A 73 -5.30 -8.34 -14.31
N ILE A 74 -4.79 -7.61 -13.33
CA ILE A 74 -5.33 -7.54 -11.97
C ILE A 74 -5.53 -6.10 -11.51
N ASN A 75 -6.36 -5.91 -10.49
CA ASN A 75 -6.25 -4.76 -9.60
C ASN A 75 -5.25 -5.10 -8.47
N LEU A 76 -4.38 -4.16 -8.10
CA LEU A 76 -3.44 -4.31 -7.00
C LEU A 76 -3.73 -3.26 -5.93
N ILE A 77 -4.10 -3.70 -4.74
CA ILE A 77 -4.33 -2.84 -3.58
C ILE A 77 -3.13 -2.95 -2.64
N GLY A 78 -2.48 -1.84 -2.31
CA GLY A 78 -1.44 -1.78 -1.30
C GLY A 78 -1.87 -0.96 -0.10
N HIS A 79 -1.90 -1.55 1.10
CA HIS A 79 -2.18 -0.83 2.33
C HIS A 79 -0.90 -0.38 3.01
N SER A 80 -0.83 0.88 3.46
CA SER A 80 0.33 1.40 4.20
C SER A 80 1.63 1.11 3.42
N ALA A 81 2.61 0.43 4.04
CA ALA A 81 3.83 0.02 3.35
C ALA A 81 3.63 -0.82 2.07
N GLY A 82 2.54 -1.59 1.99
CA GLY A 82 2.20 -2.38 0.82
C GLY A 82 2.09 -1.55 -0.46
N GLY A 83 1.64 -0.29 -0.38
CA GLY A 83 1.50 0.56 -1.57
C GLY A 83 2.84 0.96 -2.21
N TRP A 84 3.84 1.35 -1.42
CA TRP A 84 5.15 1.67 -1.98
C TRP A 84 5.96 0.41 -2.33
N ILE A 85 5.72 -0.73 -1.65
CA ILE A 85 6.28 -2.03 -2.05
C ILE A 85 5.70 -2.45 -3.41
N ALA A 86 4.40 -2.25 -3.63
CA ALA A 86 3.76 -2.51 -4.92
C ALA A 86 4.37 -1.67 -6.05
N ARG A 87 4.80 -0.43 -5.80
CA ARG A 87 5.53 0.38 -6.79
C ARG A 87 6.88 -0.26 -7.19
N ILE A 88 7.57 -0.95 -6.28
CA ILE A 88 8.76 -1.75 -6.63
C ILE A 88 8.39 -2.92 -7.53
N TYR A 89 7.27 -3.60 -7.24
CA TYR A 89 6.78 -4.74 -8.02
C TYR A 89 6.45 -4.38 -9.47
N LEU A 90 5.88 -3.20 -9.71
CA LEU A 90 5.63 -2.69 -11.06
C LEU A 90 6.91 -2.43 -11.85
N GLY A 91 8.00 -2.12 -11.15
CA GLY A 91 9.20 -1.48 -11.68
C GLY A 91 10.07 -2.33 -12.61
N GLU A 92 10.88 -1.61 -13.40
CA GLU A 92 11.77 -2.16 -14.44
C GLU A 92 13.26 -2.09 -14.12
N ILE A 93 13.62 -1.45 -13.02
CA ILE A 93 14.96 -1.38 -12.44
C ILE A 93 15.08 -2.44 -11.33
N PRO A 94 16.13 -3.28 -11.35
CA PRO A 94 16.38 -4.26 -10.30
C PRO A 94 16.46 -3.63 -8.90
N TYR A 95 15.66 -4.14 -7.97
CA TYR A 95 15.66 -3.75 -6.56
C TYR A 95 16.78 -4.44 -5.79
N THR A 96 18.03 -4.16 -6.17
CA THR A 96 19.24 -4.73 -5.57
C THR A 96 19.93 -3.75 -4.64
N ILE A 97 19.16 -2.95 -3.90
CA ILE A 97 19.72 -1.88 -3.09
C ILE A 97 20.30 -2.37 -1.77
N HIS A 98 20.15 -3.64 -1.36
CA HIS A 98 20.76 -4.19 -0.15
C HIS A 98 21.82 -5.25 -0.49
N ALA A 99 22.86 -5.38 0.34
CA ALA A 99 23.94 -6.34 0.10
C ALA A 99 23.45 -7.80 -0.05
N LYS A 100 22.38 -8.17 0.68
CA LYS A 100 21.76 -9.51 0.61
C LYS A 100 21.01 -9.80 -0.71
N ASP A 101 20.82 -8.77 -1.54
CA ASP A 101 20.14 -8.85 -2.83
C ASP A 101 21.13 -9.04 -3.99
N ALA A 102 22.43 -8.94 -3.73
CA ALA A 102 23.46 -9.08 -4.75
C ALA A 102 23.36 -10.42 -5.50
N GLY A 103 23.41 -10.37 -6.83
CA GLY A 103 23.32 -11.54 -7.71
C GLY A 103 21.90 -12.11 -7.89
N LYS A 104 20.88 -11.54 -7.24
CA LYS A 104 19.48 -11.91 -7.47
C LYS A 104 18.86 -11.02 -8.56
N PRO A 105 17.91 -11.53 -9.36
CA PRO A 105 17.28 -10.73 -10.41
C PRO A 105 16.49 -9.53 -9.84
N MET A 106 15.78 -9.71 -8.72
CA MET A 106 15.06 -8.64 -7.98
C MET A 106 14.26 -7.69 -8.87
N LEU A 107 13.62 -8.24 -9.90
CA LEU A 107 13.03 -7.49 -11.00
C LEU A 107 11.76 -8.23 -11.43
N TRP A 108 10.61 -7.55 -11.32
CA TRP A 108 9.30 -8.15 -11.58
C TRP A 108 8.61 -7.60 -12.82
N LYS A 109 8.78 -6.31 -13.13
CA LYS A 109 8.20 -5.68 -14.33
C LYS A 109 6.70 -5.93 -14.47
N ALA A 110 5.97 -5.89 -13.35
CA ALA A 110 4.57 -6.33 -13.32
C ALA A 110 3.58 -5.31 -13.90
N HIS A 111 4.02 -4.10 -14.27
CA HIS A 111 3.14 -3.04 -14.77
C HIS A 111 2.21 -3.45 -15.93
N PRO A 112 2.57 -4.33 -16.89
CA PRO A 112 1.63 -4.74 -17.94
C PRO A 112 0.44 -5.55 -17.39
N SER A 113 0.65 -6.32 -16.33
CA SER A 113 -0.36 -7.19 -15.71
C SER A 113 -1.19 -6.46 -14.64
N VAL A 114 -0.93 -5.18 -14.36
CA VAL A 114 -1.68 -4.41 -13.36
C VAL A 114 -2.53 -3.36 -14.07
N ALA A 115 -3.84 -3.42 -13.89
CA ALA A 115 -4.81 -2.44 -14.40
C ALA A 115 -4.83 -1.18 -13.52
N THR A 116 -4.97 -1.40 -12.21
CA THR A 116 -5.04 -0.33 -11.21
C THR A 116 -4.09 -0.65 -10.07
N LEU A 117 -3.25 0.31 -9.68
CA LEU A 117 -2.61 0.32 -8.37
C LEU A 117 -3.38 1.28 -7.46
N MET A 118 -4.05 0.72 -6.45
CA MET A 118 -4.72 1.48 -5.43
C MET A 118 -3.93 1.46 -4.13
N THR A 119 -3.66 2.62 -3.55
CA THR A 119 -2.99 2.74 -2.25
C THR A 119 -3.96 3.21 -1.18
N LEU A 120 -3.91 2.56 -0.01
CA LEU A 120 -4.77 2.85 1.14
C LEU A 120 -3.88 3.33 2.30
N GLY A 121 -3.86 4.64 2.56
CA GLY A 121 -3.05 5.23 3.62
C GLY A 121 -1.54 4.99 3.46
N THR A 122 -1.04 4.86 2.23
CA THR A 122 0.38 4.58 1.97
C THR A 122 1.23 5.83 2.08
N PRO A 123 2.26 5.87 2.95
CA PRO A 123 3.23 6.97 2.93
C PRO A 123 4.14 6.83 1.69
N HIS A 124 3.94 7.68 0.70
CA HIS A 124 4.79 7.77 -0.51
C HIS A 124 6.10 8.52 -0.27
N VAL A 125 6.20 9.23 0.86
CA VAL A 125 7.41 9.90 1.36
C VAL A 125 7.60 9.57 2.84
N SER A 126 8.84 9.65 3.32
CA SER A 126 9.19 9.46 4.73
C SER A 126 10.50 10.18 5.03
N GLN A 127 10.65 10.71 6.24
CA GLN A 127 11.92 11.17 6.81
C GLN A 127 12.53 10.14 7.78
N GLU A 128 11.81 9.04 8.04
CA GLU A 128 12.27 7.98 8.91
C GLU A 128 13.44 7.21 8.28
N ARG A 129 14.58 7.20 8.97
CA ARG A 129 15.84 6.60 8.49
C ARG A 129 15.70 5.18 7.96
N TRP A 130 14.84 4.36 8.56
CA TRP A 130 14.68 2.96 8.22
C TRP A 130 13.91 2.75 6.91
N THR A 131 12.88 3.55 6.66
CA THR A 131 12.07 3.45 5.43
C THR A 131 12.67 4.24 4.27
N LEU A 132 13.50 5.26 4.58
CA LEU A 132 14.10 6.19 3.63
C LEU A 132 14.84 5.50 2.47
N ARG A 133 15.68 4.50 2.74
CA ARG A 133 16.46 3.83 1.68
C ARG A 133 15.56 3.19 0.62
N ASN A 134 14.50 2.50 1.04
CA ASN A 134 13.59 1.80 0.15
C ASN A 134 12.67 2.78 -0.59
N LEU A 135 12.16 3.80 0.12
CA LEU A 135 11.34 4.85 -0.46
C LEU A 135 12.11 5.73 -1.45
N ASN A 136 13.37 6.05 -1.18
CA ASN A 136 14.23 6.78 -2.13
C ASN A 136 14.41 5.98 -3.41
N PHE A 137 14.72 4.68 -3.32
CA PHE A 137 14.76 3.84 -4.52
C PHE A 137 13.46 3.94 -5.34
N VAL A 138 12.31 3.87 -4.68
CA VAL A 138 11.01 4.00 -5.37
C VAL A 138 10.84 5.37 -5.99
N ASN A 139 11.11 6.45 -5.27
CA ASN A 139 10.85 7.81 -5.73
C ASN A 139 11.86 8.29 -6.77
N ASP A 140 13.11 7.83 -6.70
CA ASP A 140 14.17 8.17 -7.65
C ASP A 140 13.97 7.46 -8.99
N ASN A 141 13.45 6.22 -8.97
CA ASN A 141 13.29 5.40 -10.18
C ASN A 141 11.86 5.43 -10.76
N TYR A 142 10.85 5.65 -9.92
CA TYR A 142 9.44 5.60 -10.29
C TYR A 142 8.66 6.78 -9.69
N PRO A 143 9.03 8.05 -9.96
CA PRO A 143 8.36 9.22 -9.40
C PRO A 143 6.88 9.28 -9.79
N GLY A 144 6.04 9.69 -8.84
CA GLY A 144 4.60 9.85 -9.08
C GLY A 144 3.90 8.58 -9.56
N ALA A 145 2.79 8.77 -10.27
CA ALA A 145 2.11 7.77 -11.09
C ALA A 145 2.95 7.46 -12.35
N PHE A 146 4.03 6.70 -12.14
CA PHE A 146 5.10 6.54 -13.12
C PHE A 146 4.69 5.76 -14.39
N HIS A 147 3.95 4.65 -14.25
CA HIS A 147 3.60 3.79 -15.38
C HIS A 147 2.29 4.25 -16.05
N PRO A 148 2.31 4.78 -17.29
CA PRO A 148 1.13 5.39 -17.92
C PRO A 148 0.02 4.38 -18.26
N THR A 149 0.34 3.09 -18.33
CA THR A 149 -0.60 1.99 -18.58
C THR A 149 -1.31 1.50 -17.31
N VAL A 150 -0.87 1.96 -16.14
CA VAL A 150 -1.43 1.62 -14.83
C VAL A 150 -2.21 2.82 -14.31
N ARG A 151 -3.45 2.61 -13.91
CA ARG A 151 -4.24 3.62 -13.20
C ARG A 151 -3.78 3.69 -11.75
N TYR A 152 -3.34 4.87 -11.28
CA TYR A 152 -2.94 5.07 -9.88
C TYR A 152 -4.06 5.77 -9.11
N VAL A 153 -4.52 5.16 -8.02
CA VAL A 153 -5.53 5.73 -7.13
C VAL A 153 -4.98 5.75 -5.72
N CYS A 154 -4.86 6.92 -5.11
CA CYS A 154 -4.26 7.07 -3.78
C CYS A 154 -5.30 7.60 -2.80
N VAL A 155 -5.63 6.78 -1.80
CA VAL A 155 -6.71 7.06 -0.84
C VAL A 155 -6.10 7.44 0.51
N ALA A 156 -6.42 8.65 0.97
CA ALA A 156 -5.99 9.18 2.25
C ALA A 156 -7.16 9.28 3.24
N GLY A 157 -7.00 8.74 4.45
CA GLY A 157 -7.93 8.96 5.55
C GLY A 157 -7.70 10.33 6.21
N LYS A 158 -8.79 10.98 6.61
CA LYS A 158 -8.80 12.25 7.35
C LYS A 158 -9.60 12.08 8.63
N ALA A 159 -8.96 11.53 9.66
CA ALA A 159 -9.61 11.23 10.93
C ALA A 159 -9.04 12.04 12.10
N VAL A 160 -7.73 12.34 12.09
CA VAL A 160 -7.06 12.96 13.23
C VAL A 160 -6.16 14.09 12.73
N LEU A 161 -6.36 15.29 13.31
CA LEU A 161 -5.43 16.40 13.22
C LEU A 161 -4.30 16.13 14.22
N GLY A 162 -3.06 16.06 13.75
CA GLY A 162 -1.92 15.91 14.64
C GLY A 162 -1.75 17.14 15.53
N ASP A 163 -1.49 16.91 16.81
CA ASP A 163 -1.28 17.97 17.80
C ASP A 163 -0.24 17.55 18.86
N ARG A 164 0.36 18.53 19.54
CA ARG A 164 1.40 18.30 20.55
C ARG A 164 0.86 17.96 21.93
N SER A 165 -0.45 17.76 22.09
CA SER A 165 -1.02 17.36 23.38
C SER A 165 -0.56 15.95 23.76
N PRO A 166 -0.63 15.58 25.05
CA PRO A 166 -0.31 14.22 25.48
C PRO A 166 -1.10 13.14 24.75
N ALA A 167 -2.35 13.41 24.37
CA ALA A 167 -3.19 12.46 23.63
C ALA A 167 -2.85 12.39 22.13
N GLY A 168 -2.43 13.51 21.53
CA GLY A 168 -2.06 13.62 20.11
C GLY A 168 -0.60 13.29 19.79
N TRP A 169 0.25 13.15 20.82
CA TRP A 169 1.70 13.01 20.69
C TRP A 169 2.13 11.92 19.70
N PHE A 170 1.52 10.74 19.77
CA PHE A 170 1.85 9.64 18.86
C PHE A 170 1.61 10.02 17.38
N THR A 171 0.43 10.55 17.07
CA THR A 171 0.06 10.96 15.72
C THR A 171 0.90 12.13 15.22
N TYR A 172 1.12 13.15 16.06
CA TYR A 172 1.99 14.28 15.72
C TYR A 172 3.41 13.83 15.34
N ASN A 173 4.01 12.92 16.11
CA ASN A 173 5.35 12.42 15.80
C ASN A 173 5.36 11.53 14.55
N SER A 174 4.33 10.70 14.35
CA SER A 174 4.20 9.91 13.13
C SER A 174 4.16 10.81 11.89
N TYR A 175 3.36 11.89 11.92
CA TYR A 175 3.28 12.84 10.81
C TYR A 175 4.57 13.63 10.63
N LEU A 176 5.19 14.07 11.72
CA LEU A 176 6.47 14.77 11.67
C LEU A 176 7.56 13.90 11.03
N LEU A 177 7.67 12.63 11.41
CA LEU A 177 8.60 11.68 10.82
C LEU A 177 8.26 11.33 9.36
N THR A 178 7.00 11.47 8.95
CA THR A 178 6.57 11.11 7.59
C THR A 178 6.76 12.27 6.62
N CYS A 179 6.23 13.45 6.94
CA CYS A 179 6.18 14.59 6.03
C CYS A 179 6.82 15.88 6.56
N GLY A 180 7.48 15.84 7.72
CA GLY A 180 8.11 17.02 8.33
C GLY A 180 7.14 18.01 8.98
N ASN A 181 5.83 17.70 9.01
CA ASN A 181 4.82 18.53 9.65
C ASN A 181 3.93 17.67 10.55
N GLY A 182 4.08 17.82 11.87
CA GLY A 182 3.25 17.10 12.84
C GLY A 182 1.84 17.67 13.02
N THR A 183 1.59 18.91 12.57
CA THR A 183 0.31 19.61 12.72
C THR A 183 -0.45 19.59 11.39
N CYS A 184 -0.82 18.39 10.96
CA CYS A 184 -1.57 18.18 9.72
C CYS A 184 -2.63 17.10 9.89
N TRP A 185 -3.53 16.99 8.91
CA TRP A 185 -4.57 15.96 8.88
C TRP A 185 -4.03 14.65 8.31
N GLY A 186 -4.53 13.54 8.84
CA GLY A 186 -4.22 12.20 8.34
C GLY A 186 -5.09 11.13 8.99
N ASP A 187 -4.69 9.89 8.78
CA ASP A 187 -5.41 8.70 9.23
C ASP A 187 -4.94 8.19 10.60
N GLU A 188 -4.21 9.02 11.35
CA GLU A 188 -3.51 8.80 12.64
C GLU A 188 -2.07 8.28 12.55
N ILE A 189 -1.68 7.73 11.39
CA ILE A 189 -0.31 7.23 11.09
C ILE A 189 0.28 8.02 9.94
N THR A 190 -0.44 8.08 8.82
CA THR A 190 0.00 8.67 7.56
C THR A 190 -0.73 10.00 7.34
N PRO A 191 0.00 11.11 7.18
CA PRO A 191 -0.60 12.39 6.85
C PRO A 191 -1.08 12.40 5.39
N ILE A 192 -2.16 13.13 5.09
CA ILE A 192 -2.76 13.19 3.74
C ILE A 192 -1.73 13.56 2.68
N SER A 193 -0.87 14.54 2.99
CA SER A 193 0.18 15.02 2.08
C SER A 193 1.21 13.95 1.71
N ALA A 194 1.40 12.92 2.54
CA ALA A 194 2.26 11.78 2.22
C ALA A 194 1.49 10.62 1.59
N ALA A 195 0.17 10.55 1.79
CA ALA A 195 -0.70 9.54 1.19
C ALA A 195 -1.06 9.83 -0.26
N HIS A 196 -1.01 11.11 -0.67
CA HIS A 196 -1.22 11.50 -2.07
C HIS A 196 0.05 11.35 -2.90
N LEU A 197 -0.13 11.10 -4.19
CA LEU A 197 0.94 10.89 -5.15
C LEU A 197 0.71 11.74 -6.40
N GLU A 198 1.76 12.41 -6.89
CA GLU A 198 1.69 13.21 -8.11
C GLU A 198 1.26 12.36 -9.31
N GLY A 199 0.34 12.89 -10.13
CA GLY A 199 -0.19 12.20 -11.31
C GLY A 199 -1.24 11.10 -11.02
N ALA A 200 -1.52 10.79 -9.74
CA ALA A 200 -2.54 9.83 -9.36
C ALA A 200 -3.92 10.50 -9.15
N GLU A 201 -4.98 9.69 -9.18
CA GLU A 201 -6.29 10.07 -8.64
C GLU A 201 -6.24 10.04 -7.11
N ASN A 202 -6.20 11.22 -6.52
CA ASN A 202 -6.03 11.39 -5.08
C ASN A 202 -7.38 11.59 -4.37
N LEU A 203 -7.76 10.66 -3.50
CA LEU A 203 -9.01 10.66 -2.75
C LEU A 203 -8.76 10.98 -1.28
N ILE A 204 -9.73 11.62 -0.63
CA ILE A 204 -9.75 11.85 0.82
C ILE A 204 -11.04 11.28 1.38
N LEU A 205 -10.92 10.50 2.46
CA LEU A 205 -12.06 9.91 3.18
C LEU A 205 -12.13 10.47 4.60
N ASP A 206 -13.21 11.18 4.90
CA ASP A 206 -13.43 11.75 6.23
C ASP A 206 -13.69 10.65 7.28
N GLN A 207 -13.14 10.83 8.47
CA GLN A 207 -13.31 9.95 9.64
C GLN A 207 -12.85 8.49 9.42
N VAL A 208 -11.92 8.28 8.49
CA VAL A 208 -11.29 6.97 8.21
C VAL A 208 -9.89 6.93 8.83
N VAL A 209 -9.67 5.97 9.72
CA VAL A 209 -8.39 5.72 10.42
C VAL A 209 -7.52 4.69 9.67
N HIS A 210 -6.25 4.60 10.04
CA HIS A 210 -5.25 3.79 9.34
C HIS A 210 -5.52 2.29 9.42
N SER A 211 -6.01 1.79 10.55
CA SER A 211 -6.11 0.35 10.81
C SER A 211 -7.39 0.02 11.59
N PRO A 212 -7.89 -1.23 11.50
CA PRO A 212 -9.15 -1.60 12.14
C PRO A 212 -9.08 -1.42 13.66
N ARG A 213 -10.06 -0.68 14.21
CA ARG A 213 -10.21 -0.47 15.65
C ARG A 213 -11.70 -0.49 16.04
N PRO A 214 -12.04 -0.91 17.28
CA PRO A 214 -13.41 -0.83 17.76
C PRO A 214 -13.99 0.59 17.65
N GLY A 215 -15.19 0.70 17.09
CA GLY A 215 -15.92 1.97 16.98
C GLY A 215 -15.35 2.99 15.99
N LYS A 216 -14.38 2.61 15.15
CA LYS A 216 -13.79 3.46 14.13
C LYS A 216 -13.89 2.83 12.74
N ARG A 217 -14.08 3.68 11.72
CA ARG A 217 -14.03 3.28 10.32
C ARG A 217 -12.58 3.28 9.85
N TRP A 218 -12.19 2.28 9.08
CA TRP A 218 -10.89 2.21 8.42
C TRP A 218 -11.09 1.87 6.94
N TYR A 219 -10.01 1.85 6.14
CA TYR A 219 -10.12 1.64 4.69
C TYR A 219 -10.86 0.35 4.30
N GLY A 220 -10.76 -0.71 5.11
CA GLY A 220 -11.45 -1.99 4.93
C GLY A 220 -12.81 -2.13 5.63
N SER A 221 -13.40 -1.04 6.12
CA SER A 221 -14.77 -1.07 6.65
C SER A 221 -15.79 -1.28 5.52
N PRO A 222 -16.79 -2.18 5.67
CA PRO A 222 -17.75 -2.48 4.61
C PRO A 222 -18.50 -1.28 4.03
N ASP A 223 -18.77 -0.26 4.85
CA ASP A 223 -19.43 0.98 4.45
C ASP A 223 -18.47 1.98 3.78
N ILE A 224 -17.16 1.78 3.89
CA ILE A 224 -16.12 2.59 3.24
C ILE A 224 -15.67 1.99 1.92
N ILE A 225 -15.57 0.66 1.82
CA ILE A 225 -15.05 -0.02 0.62
C ILE A 225 -15.73 0.44 -0.68
N PRO A 226 -17.07 0.57 -0.78
CA PRO A 226 -17.71 1.00 -2.02
C PRO A 226 -17.25 2.36 -2.53
N THR A 227 -16.79 3.27 -1.66
CA THR A 227 -16.41 4.62 -2.08
C THR A 227 -15.16 4.63 -2.95
N TRP A 228 -14.15 3.86 -2.55
CA TRP A 228 -12.90 3.77 -3.32
C TRP A 228 -12.93 2.61 -4.32
N ALA A 229 -13.69 1.54 -4.08
CA ALA A 229 -13.78 0.40 -4.99
C ALA A 229 -14.36 0.78 -6.36
N ALA A 230 -15.16 1.86 -6.43
CA ALA A 230 -15.66 2.43 -7.68
C ALA A 230 -14.55 2.88 -8.66
N TYR A 231 -13.30 2.98 -8.21
CA TYR A 231 -12.14 3.34 -9.03
C TYR A 231 -11.33 2.13 -9.51
N LEU A 232 -11.67 0.92 -9.05
CA LEU A 232 -11.08 -0.32 -9.58
C LEU A 232 -11.58 -0.61 -11.00
N ALA A 233 -10.77 -1.33 -11.77
CA ALA A 233 -11.06 -1.71 -13.15
C ALA A 233 -11.75 -3.07 -13.26
#